data_AF-A0A8T5RFX6-F1
#
_entry.id   AF-A0A8T5RFX6-F1
#
_cell.length_a   1.000
_cell.length_b   1.000
_cell.length_c   1.000
_cell.angle_alpha   90.00
_cell.angle_beta   90.00
_cell.angle_gamma   90.00
#
_symmetry.space_group_name_H-M   'P 1'
#
loop_
_entity.id
_entity.type
_entity.pdbx_description
1 polymer ?
#
loop_
_entity_poly.entity_id
_entity_poly.type
_entity_poly.pdbx_seq_one_letter_code
_entity_poly.pdbx_strand_id
1 'polypeptide(L)'
;MNVRDFINYKIFGLIGSLLIIISEFLPWFSSSSLFEIYYITISGEFEDAFLYLFPIFSGIICLLANIIIILKIQFKIKSAILNIVGLGFLLLFFFEFIPIHYQYLLDNVGIYFCIIGFLLVVYDLILILMIDNQNVEGN
;
A
#
# COMPACT_ATOMS: atom_id res chain seq x y z
N MET A 1 4.57 -24.83 7.53
CA MET A 1 3.35 -24.02 7.72
C MET A 1 2.25 -24.66 6.89
N ASN A 2 1.07 -24.92 7.46
CA ASN A 2 -0.03 -25.49 6.66
C ASN A 2 -0.51 -24.49 5.61
N VAL A 3 -0.96 -24.97 4.44
CA VAL A 3 -1.53 -24.14 3.35
C VAL A 3 -2.68 -23.26 3.85
N ARG A 4 -3.43 -23.73 4.86
CA ARG A 4 -4.51 -22.96 5.50
C ARG A 4 -4.01 -21.78 6.31
N ASP A 5 -2.94 -21.95 7.09
CA ASP A 5 -2.30 -20.86 7.82
C ASP A 5 -1.72 -19.85 6.84
N PHE A 6 -1.11 -20.35 5.77
CA PHE A 6 -0.53 -19.56 4.70
C PHE A 6 -1.55 -18.69 3.95
N ILE A 7 -2.75 -19.20 3.64
CA ILE A 7 -3.83 -18.39 3.04
C ILE A 7 -4.33 -17.34 4.05
N ASN A 8 -4.41 -17.68 5.34
CA ASN A 8 -4.83 -16.74 6.37
C ASN A 8 -3.85 -15.56 6.53
N TYR A 9 -2.54 -15.79 6.36
CA TYR A 9 -1.56 -14.71 6.47
C TYR A 9 -1.57 -13.75 5.25
N LYS A 10 -1.83 -14.25 4.04
CA LYS A 10 -1.90 -13.42 2.82
C LYS A 10 -3.04 -12.41 2.79
N ILE A 11 -4.02 -12.57 3.68
CA ILE A 11 -5.14 -11.64 3.83
C ILE A 11 -4.64 -10.28 4.33
N PHE A 12 -3.55 -10.23 5.12
CA PHE A 12 -2.99 -8.97 5.62
C PHE A 12 -2.51 -8.06 4.49
N GLY A 13 -1.81 -8.61 3.49
CA GLY A 13 -1.37 -7.84 2.32
C GLY A 13 -2.55 -7.28 1.52
N LEU A 14 -3.61 -8.08 1.32
CA LEU A 14 -4.83 -7.62 0.64
C LEU A 14 -5.55 -6.51 1.41
N ILE A 15 -5.82 -6.73 2.71
CA ILE A 15 -6.47 -5.74 3.57
C ILE A 15 -5.63 -4.47 3.61
N GLY A 16 -4.31 -4.59 3.80
CA GLY A 16 -3.41 -3.44 3.84
C GLY A 16 -3.45 -2.62 2.55
N SER A 17 -3.39 -3.30 1.40
CA SER A 17 -3.47 -2.65 0.09
C SER A 17 -4.82 -1.94 -0.11
N LEU A 18 -5.92 -2.55 0.32
CA LEU A 18 -7.25 -1.94 0.27
C LEU A 18 -7.37 -0.75 1.20
N LEU A 19 -6.81 -0.81 2.42
CA LEU A 19 -6.80 0.33 3.34
C LEU A 19 -6.03 1.52 2.77
N ILE A 20 -4.89 1.28 2.09
CA ILE A 20 -4.16 2.32 1.38
C ILE A 20 -5.03 2.94 0.29
N ILE A 21 -5.70 2.14 -0.55
CA ILE A 21 -6.59 2.66 -1.60
C ILE A 21 -7.75 3.46 -1.00
N ILE A 22 -8.41 2.93 0.03
CA ILE A 22 -9.54 3.59 0.70
C ILE A 22 -9.09 4.90 1.32
N SER A 23 -7.86 4.96 1.86
CA SER A 23 -7.32 6.18 2.49
C SER A 23 -7.36 7.38 1.55
N GLU A 24 -7.16 7.18 0.24
CA GLU A 24 -7.19 8.23 -0.79
C GLU A 24 -8.48 9.07 -0.75
N PHE A 25 -9.61 8.42 -0.46
CA PHE A 25 -10.95 9.00 -0.48
C PHE A 25 -11.43 9.46 0.90
N LEU A 26 -10.61 9.27 1.94
CA LEU A 26 -10.90 9.75 3.29
C LEU A 26 -10.27 11.12 3.52
N PRO A 27 -10.72 11.88 4.52
CA PRO A 27 -10.07 13.14 4.89
C PRO A 27 -8.59 12.95 5.23
N TRP A 28 -7.72 13.77 4.66
CA TRP A 28 -6.27 13.82 4.92
C TRP A 28 -5.80 15.19 5.42
N PHE A 29 -6.26 16.26 4.78
CA PHE A 29 -5.84 17.63 5.10
C PHE A 29 -7.06 18.53 5.17
N SER A 30 -7.25 19.20 6.30
CA SER A 30 -8.35 20.19 6.47
C SER A 30 -9.71 19.66 6.00
N SER A 31 -9.99 18.39 6.32
CA SER A 31 -11.19 17.65 5.91
C SER A 31 -11.33 17.26 4.44
N SER A 32 -10.39 17.66 3.56
CA SER A 32 -10.35 17.22 2.16
C SER A 32 -9.60 15.91 1.99
N SER A 33 -10.05 15.11 1.03
CA SER A 33 -9.37 13.88 0.62
C SER A 33 -8.21 14.14 -0.35
N LEU A 34 -7.28 13.20 -0.49
CA LEU A 34 -6.17 13.34 -1.45
C LEU A 34 -6.68 13.49 -2.88
N PHE A 35 -7.72 12.74 -3.22
CA PHE A 35 -8.34 12.81 -4.54
C PHE A 35 -8.97 14.18 -4.83
N GLU A 36 -9.64 14.77 -3.85
CA GLU A 36 -10.19 16.13 -3.98
C GLU A 36 -9.09 17.16 -4.16
N ILE A 37 -8.02 17.06 -3.38
CA ILE A 37 -6.88 17.99 -3.46
C ILE A 37 -6.20 17.86 -4.82
N TYR A 38 -5.99 16.64 -5.31
CA TYR A 38 -5.49 16.38 -6.67
C TYR A 38 -6.32 17.12 -7.73
N TYR A 39 -7.65 16.98 -7.68
CA TYR A 39 -8.55 17.58 -8.67
C TYR A 39 -8.50 19.12 -8.65
N ILE A 40 -8.30 19.72 -7.49
CA ILE A 40 -8.16 21.18 -7.37
C ILE A 40 -6.78 21.63 -7.91
N THR A 41 -5.73 20.89 -7.58
CA THR A 41 -4.33 21.31 -7.79
C THR A 41 -3.84 21.06 -9.23
N ILE A 42 -4.41 20.08 -9.93
CA ILE A 42 -3.99 19.70 -11.29
C ILE A 42 -4.07 20.84 -12.32
N SER A 43 -4.87 21.87 -12.04
CA SER A 43 -5.04 23.02 -12.92
C SER A 43 -3.87 24.02 -12.89
N GLY A 44 -3.02 23.98 -11.87
CA GLY A 44 -1.93 24.93 -11.66
C GLY A 44 -0.55 24.30 -11.56
N GLU A 45 -0.39 23.29 -10.71
CA GLU A 45 0.89 22.65 -10.38
C GLU A 45 0.81 21.16 -10.71
N PHE A 46 0.89 20.83 -12.00
CA PHE A 46 0.66 19.47 -12.50
C PHE A 46 1.59 18.45 -11.85
N GLU A 47 2.89 18.74 -11.72
CA GLU A 47 3.88 17.81 -11.16
C GLU A 47 3.61 17.49 -9.69
N ASP A 48 3.39 18.50 -8.86
CA ASP A 48 3.08 18.33 -7.44
C ASP A 48 1.72 17.69 -7.22
N ALA A 49 0.76 17.93 -8.13
CA ALA A 49 -0.54 17.28 -8.09
C ALA A 49 -0.44 15.75 -8.18
N PHE A 50 0.54 15.19 -8.90
CA PHE A 50 0.67 13.72 -8.99
C PHE A 50 1.04 13.05 -7.68
N LEU A 51 1.72 13.76 -6.77
CA LEU A 51 2.11 13.20 -5.47
C LEU A 51 0.88 12.78 -4.67
N TYR A 52 -0.25 13.48 -4.79
CA TYR A 52 -1.49 13.10 -4.12
C TYR A 52 -2.04 11.74 -4.56
N LEU A 53 -1.75 11.29 -5.80
CA LEU A 53 -2.18 9.99 -6.30
C LEU A 53 -1.23 8.84 -5.94
N PHE A 54 -0.10 9.11 -5.30
CA PHE A 54 0.89 8.07 -4.99
C PHE A 54 0.36 7.01 -4.03
N PRO A 55 -0.45 7.34 -3.00
CA PRO A 55 -1.07 6.33 -2.16
C PRO A 55 -1.99 5.39 -2.95
N ILE A 56 -2.88 5.89 -3.81
CA ILE A 56 -3.73 5.01 -4.62
C ILE A 56 -2.93 4.13 -5.60
N PHE A 57 -1.90 4.67 -6.27
CA PHE A 57 -1.04 3.86 -7.14
C PHE A 57 -0.26 2.80 -6.36
N SER A 58 0.29 3.16 -5.20
CA SER A 58 0.95 2.22 -4.28
C SER A 58 0.01 1.08 -3.89
N GLY A 59 -1.19 1.42 -3.44
CA GLY A 59 -2.20 0.45 -3.01
C GLY A 59 -2.61 -0.50 -4.15
N ILE A 60 -2.78 -0.01 -5.37
CA ILE A 60 -3.10 -0.86 -6.54
C ILE A 60 -1.95 -1.81 -6.87
N ILE A 61 -0.70 -1.32 -6.89
CA ILE A 61 0.47 -2.16 -7.19
C ILE A 61 0.62 -3.27 -6.14
N CYS A 62 0.52 -2.92 -4.85
CA CYS A 62 0.57 -3.88 -3.74
C CYS A 62 -0.60 -4.88 -3.81
N LEU A 63 -1.81 -4.43 -4.16
CA LEU A 63 -2.96 -5.31 -4.31
C LEU A 63 -2.72 -6.35 -5.41
N LEU A 64 -2.21 -5.91 -6.56
CA LEU A 64 -1.87 -6.82 -7.67
C LEU A 64 -0.77 -7.80 -7.28
N ALA A 65 0.27 -7.34 -6.57
CA ALA A 65 1.33 -8.19 -6.06
C ALA A 65 0.78 -9.31 -5.16
N ASN A 66 -0.15 -8.96 -4.27
CA ASN A 66 -0.77 -9.89 -3.32
C ASN A 66 -1.74 -10.87 -4.02
N ILE A 67 -2.46 -10.43 -5.04
CA ILE A 67 -3.28 -11.33 -5.87
C ILE A 67 -2.40 -12.34 -6.61
N ILE A 68 -1.29 -11.91 -7.21
CA ILE A 68 -0.38 -12.80 -7.95
C ILE A 68 0.14 -13.94 -7.05
N ILE A 69 0.55 -13.61 -5.83
CA ILE A 69 1.10 -14.62 -4.92
C ILE A 69 0.04 -15.58 -4.38
N ILE A 70 -1.20 -15.11 -4.19
CA ILE A 70 -2.33 -15.96 -3.82
C ILE A 70 -2.61 -16.98 -4.93
N LEU A 71 -2.61 -16.53 -6.18
CA LEU A 71 -2.86 -17.40 -7.33
C LEU A 71 -1.73 -18.40 -7.56
N LYS A 72 -0.47 -17.98 -7.48
CA LYS A 72 0.69 -18.81 -7.84
C LYS A 72 1.90 -18.50 -6.96
N ILE A 73 2.17 -19.39 -6.01
CA ILE A 73 3.28 -19.29 -5.05
C ILE A 73 4.66 -19.21 -5.70
N GLN A 74 4.85 -19.86 -6.85
CA GLN A 74 6.08 -19.78 -7.66
C GLN A 74 6.49 -18.33 -8.03
N PHE A 75 5.55 -17.37 -7.98
CA PHE A 75 5.83 -15.96 -8.26
C PHE A 75 6.18 -15.14 -7.02
N LYS A 76 6.53 -15.78 -5.89
CA LYS A 76 6.96 -15.16 -4.63
C LYS A 76 7.88 -13.97 -4.82
N ILE A 77 9.00 -14.15 -5.50
CA ILE A 77 9.99 -13.08 -5.66
C ILE A 77 9.44 -11.94 -6.53
N LYS A 78 8.68 -12.24 -7.57
CA LYS A 78 8.07 -11.22 -8.44
C LYS A 78 7.03 -10.40 -7.68
N SER A 79 6.21 -11.05 -6.87
CA SER A 79 5.25 -10.40 -5.97
C SER A 79 5.97 -9.52 -4.94
N ALA A 80 7.03 -10.01 -4.31
CA ALA A 80 7.83 -9.24 -3.36
C ALA A 80 8.42 -7.97 -4.00
N ILE A 81 8.96 -8.07 -5.22
CA ILE A 81 9.47 -6.91 -5.98
C ILE A 81 8.35 -5.91 -6.25
N LEU A 82 7.17 -6.36 -6.69
CA LEU A 82 6.04 -5.46 -6.93
C LEU A 82 5.57 -4.77 -5.65
N ASN A 83 5.48 -5.48 -4.52
CA ASN A 83 5.17 -4.88 -3.23
C ASN A 83 6.22 -3.81 -2.85
N ILE A 84 7.51 -4.05 -3.07
CA ILE A 84 8.56 -3.04 -2.83
C ILE A 84 8.39 -1.82 -3.73
N VAL A 85 8.09 -2.01 -5.03
CA VAL A 85 7.82 -0.90 -5.96
C VAL A 85 6.62 -0.07 -5.48
N GLY A 86 5.52 -0.74 -5.13
CA GLY A 86 4.32 -0.09 -4.59
C GLY A 86 4.62 0.70 -3.32
N LEU A 87 5.27 0.08 -2.33
CA LEU A 87 5.69 0.75 -1.10
C LEU A 87 6.65 1.91 -1.36
N GLY A 88 7.50 1.82 -2.40
CA GLY A 88 8.39 2.90 -2.83
C GLY A 88 7.63 4.18 -3.19
N PHE A 89 6.55 4.08 -3.98
CA PHE A 89 5.68 5.23 -4.27
C PHE A 89 5.11 5.86 -2.99
N LEU A 90 4.67 5.02 -2.05
CA LEU A 90 4.10 5.53 -0.81
C LEU A 90 5.15 6.18 0.10
N LEU A 91 6.38 5.66 0.11
CA LEU A 91 7.48 6.27 0.84
C LEU A 91 7.88 7.62 0.24
N LEU A 92 7.91 7.76 -1.08
CA LEU A 92 8.13 9.07 -1.73
C LEU A 92 7.07 10.08 -1.28
N PHE A 93 5.80 9.69 -1.28
CA PHE A 93 4.73 10.53 -0.74
C PHE A 93 4.95 10.90 0.74
N PHE A 94 5.35 9.95 1.59
CA PHE A 94 5.61 10.24 3.00
C PHE A 94 6.81 11.15 3.24
N PHE A 95 7.87 11.07 2.44
CA PHE A 95 9.08 11.87 2.67
C PHE A 95 9.07 13.22 1.95
N GLU A 96 8.46 13.31 0.78
CA GLU A 96 8.42 14.56 0.01
C GLU A 96 7.22 15.42 0.42
N PHE A 97 6.06 14.80 0.65
CA PHE A 97 4.81 15.53 0.77
C PHE A 97 4.39 15.81 2.23
N ILE A 98 4.43 14.80 3.11
CA ILE A 98 3.95 14.94 4.50
C ILE A 98 4.68 16.03 5.33
N PRO A 99 6.01 16.19 5.27
CA PRO A 99 6.71 17.16 6.10
C PRO A 99 6.24 18.61 5.89
N ILE A 100 5.78 18.94 4.68
CA ILE A 100 5.30 20.28 4.31
C ILE A 100 3.97 20.60 5.01
N HIS A 101 3.15 19.58 5.28
CA HIS A 101 1.78 19.73 5.77
C HIS A 101 1.54 19.11 7.16
N TYR A 102 2.61 18.84 7.92
CA TYR A 102 2.57 18.08 9.19
C TYR A 102 1.53 18.59 10.20
N GLN A 103 1.32 19.91 10.29
CA GLN A 103 0.37 20.52 11.24
C GLN A 103 -1.11 20.15 10.98
N TYR A 104 -1.47 19.74 9.76
CA TYR A 104 -2.85 19.48 9.35
C TYR A 104 -3.18 17.99 9.22
N LEU A 105 -2.25 17.12 9.63
CA LEU A 105 -2.22 15.73 9.23
C LEU A 105 -2.75 14.78 10.33
N LEU A 106 -2.45 15.08 11.61
CA LEU A 106 -2.67 14.15 12.73
C LEU A 106 -4.13 13.96 13.12
N ASP A 107 -5.03 14.84 12.72
CA ASP A 107 -6.45 14.77 13.12
C ASP A 107 -7.33 14.03 12.09
N ASN A 108 -6.75 13.62 10.96
CA ASN A 108 -7.51 13.15 9.81
C ASN A 108 -7.43 11.63 9.66
N VAL A 109 -8.57 10.98 9.38
CA VAL A 109 -8.68 9.50 9.41
C VAL A 109 -7.91 8.83 8.26
N GLY A 110 -7.74 9.53 7.14
CA GLY A 110 -7.06 9.02 5.95
C GLY A 110 -5.62 8.61 6.23
N ILE A 111 -4.84 9.42 6.95
CA ILE A 111 -3.45 9.04 7.25
C ILE A 111 -3.37 7.77 8.10
N TYR A 112 -4.27 7.60 9.07
CA TYR A 112 -4.28 6.40 9.92
C TYR A 112 -4.57 5.14 9.10
N PHE A 113 -5.53 5.21 8.18
CA PHE A 113 -5.82 4.11 7.26
C PHE A 113 -4.61 3.79 6.37
N CYS A 114 -3.93 4.82 5.87
CA CYS A 114 -2.76 4.66 5.04
C CYS A 114 -1.59 4.03 5.80
N ILE A 115 -1.28 4.51 7.02
CA ILE A 115 -0.20 3.98 7.85
C ILE A 115 -0.49 2.54 8.28
N ILE A 116 -1.71 2.25 8.74
CA ILE A 116 -2.09 0.88 9.10
C ILE A 116 -1.98 -0.03 7.87
N GLY A 117 -2.46 0.43 6.71
CA GLY A 117 -2.36 -0.32 5.47
C GLY A 117 -0.91 -0.59 5.06
N PHE A 118 -0.05 0.42 5.13
CA PHE A 118 1.39 0.30 4.91
C PHE A 118 2.04 -0.76 5.81
N LEU A 119 1.76 -0.70 7.12
CA LEU A 119 2.32 -1.66 8.09
C LEU A 119 1.86 -3.10 7.80
N LEU A 120 0.60 -3.29 7.41
CA LEU A 120 0.08 -4.61 7.04
C LEU A 120 0.75 -5.16 5.77
N VAL A 121 0.96 -4.33 4.75
CA VAL A 121 1.66 -4.75 3.52
C VAL A 121 3.13 -5.08 3.80
N VAL A 122 3.81 -4.29 4.64
CA VAL A 122 5.19 -4.57 5.07
C VAL A 122 5.26 -5.89 5.85
N TYR A 123 4.33 -6.12 6.77
CA TYR A 123 4.27 -7.36 7.53
C TYR A 123 4.04 -8.57 6.62
N ASP A 124 3.11 -8.47 5.67
CA ASP A 124 2.84 -9.51 4.67
C ASP A 124 4.06 -9.76 3.78
N LEU A 125 4.77 -8.73 3.35
CA LEU A 125 6.02 -8.86 2.58
C LEU A 125 7.08 -9.66 3.34
N ILE A 126 7.28 -9.39 4.63
CA ILE A 126 8.22 -10.14 5.48
C ILE A 126 7.79 -11.61 5.53
N LEU A 127 6.51 -11.88 5.77
CA LEU A 127 5.99 -13.25 5.78
C LEU A 127 6.19 -13.95 4.44
N ILE A 128 5.93 -13.26 3.33
CA ILE A 128 6.16 -13.78 1.98
C ILE A 128 7.63 -14.20 1.83
N LEU A 129 8.57 -13.36 2.27
CA LEU A 129 9.99 -13.64 2.16
C LEU A 129 10.46 -14.80 3.06
N MET A 130 9.82 -15.03 4.20
CA MET A 130 10.14 -16.12 5.12
C MET A 130 9.66 -17.52 4.67
N ILE A 131 8.80 -17.63 3.64
CA ILE A 131 8.31 -18.93 3.15
C ILE A 131 9.46 -19.75 2.52
N ASP A 132 9.79 -20.92 3.08
CA ASP A 132 10.69 -21.88 2.43
C ASP A 132 10.01 -22.64 1.28
N ASN A 133 10.66 -22.67 0.12
CA ASN A 133 10.13 -23.32 -1.09
C ASN A 133 9.99 -24.85 -0.95
N GLN A 134 10.71 -25.49 -0.03
CA GLN A 134 10.64 -26.96 0.16
C GLN A 134 9.33 -27.46 0.77
N ASN A 135 8.54 -26.58 1.40
CA ASN A 135 7.27 -26.95 2.05
C ASN A 135 6.06 -26.94 1.12
N VAL A 136 6.24 -26.63 -0.17
CA VAL A 136 5.13 -26.42 -1.12
C VAL A 136 5.07 -27.51 -2.20
N GLU A 137 6.20 -28.16 -2.50
CA GLU A 137 6.28 -29.26 -3.49
C GLU A 137 5.99 -30.64 -2.87
N GLY A 138 5.77 -30.72 -1.56
CA GLY A 138 5.56 -31.97 -0.82
C GLY A 138 4.11 -32.38 -0.55
N ASN A 139 3.12 -31.68 -1.12
CA ASN A 139 1.69 -32.02 -1.04
C ASN A 139 1.08 -32.19 -2.43
#